data_AF-A0AA95KC29-F1
#
_entry.id   AF-A0AA95KC29-F1
#
_cell.length_a   1.000
_cell.length_b   1.000
_cell.length_c   1.000
_cell.angle_alpha   90.00
_cell.angle_beta   90.00
_cell.angle_gamma   90.00
#
_symmetry.space_group_name_H-M   'P 1'
#
loop_
_entity.id
_entity.type
_entity.pdbx_description
1 polymer ?
#
loop_
_entity_poly.entity_id
_entity_poly.type
_entity_poly.pdbx_seq_one_letter_code
_entity_poly.pdbx_strand_id
1 'polypeptide(L)'
;MSTSKQKLRKCNFYLNPANNEGDKIACDLLEQTPTKERGKIMRAMLVSGAALMVQDKRLPSLLADFVTEKTTISDIKRLFCSVLPSFFIDEVKNNNVLNKKTSQEINKTRENSDKLFPDD
;
A
#
# COMPACT_ATOMS: atom_id res chain seq x y z
N MET A 1 26.06 -21.47 -21.81
CA MET A 1 25.25 -20.67 -20.86
C MET A 1 26.09 -19.51 -20.36
N SER A 2 25.82 -18.29 -20.83
CA SER A 2 26.60 -17.09 -20.47
C SER A 2 26.21 -16.62 -19.07
N THR A 3 27.11 -16.77 -18.11
CA THR A 3 27.00 -16.14 -16.79
C THR A 3 27.32 -14.67 -16.95
N SER A 4 26.32 -13.86 -17.36
CA SER A 4 26.50 -12.41 -17.35
C SER A 4 26.70 -11.99 -15.89
N LYS A 5 27.92 -11.57 -15.52
CA LYS A 5 28.15 -10.78 -14.30
C LYS A 5 27.14 -9.64 -14.32
N GLN A 6 26.09 -9.71 -13.49
CA GLN A 6 25.13 -8.62 -13.39
C GLN A 6 25.88 -7.40 -12.86
N LYS A 7 26.26 -6.52 -13.78
CA LYS A 7 26.97 -5.29 -13.46
C LYS A 7 26.00 -4.34 -12.78
N LEU A 8 26.39 -3.80 -11.62
CA LEU A 8 25.66 -2.72 -10.97
C LEU A 8 25.48 -1.57 -11.96
N ARG A 9 24.26 -1.05 -12.04
CA ARG A 9 23.92 0.12 -12.87
C ARG A 9 23.83 1.36 -11.98
N LYS A 10 24.51 2.43 -12.39
CA LYS A 10 24.37 3.75 -11.77
C LYS A 10 23.19 4.46 -12.43
N CYS A 11 22.26 4.96 -11.62
CA CYS A 11 21.13 5.78 -12.07
C CYS A 11 21.28 7.18 -11.46
N ASN A 12 21.09 8.22 -12.28
CA ASN A 12 21.08 9.60 -11.83
C ASN A 12 19.77 10.24 -12.30
N PHE A 13 19.17 11.04 -11.43
CA PHE A 13 18.00 11.87 -11.73
C PHE A 13 18.11 13.14 -10.89
N TYR A 14 17.40 14.18 -11.32
CA TYR A 14 17.34 15.47 -10.64
C TYR A 14 15.99 15.63 -9.96
N LEU A 15 16.01 16.22 -8.77
CA LEU A 15 14.81 16.65 -8.05
C LEU A 15 14.76 18.18 -8.10
N ASN A 16 13.57 18.76 -8.24
CA ASN A 16 13.35 20.20 -8.26
C ASN A 16 12.51 20.65 -7.05
N PRO A 17 13.11 20.75 -5.86
CA PRO A 17 12.40 21.07 -4.62
C PRO A 17 11.80 22.49 -4.60
N ALA A 18 12.21 23.38 -5.51
CA ALA A 18 11.68 24.73 -5.59
C ALA A 18 10.28 24.78 -6.25
N ASN A 19 10.00 23.87 -7.17
CA ASN A 19 8.77 23.89 -7.96
C ASN A 19 7.87 22.66 -7.73
N ASN A 20 8.37 21.62 -7.05
CA ASN A 20 7.63 20.40 -6.77
C ASN A 20 7.72 20.05 -5.27
N GLU A 21 6.57 20.01 -4.60
CA GLU A 21 6.47 19.67 -3.18
C GLU A 21 6.92 18.23 -2.88
N GLY A 22 6.61 17.28 -3.76
CA GLY A 22 7.04 15.89 -3.60
C GLY A 22 8.57 15.74 -3.67
N ASP A 23 9.20 16.51 -4.56
CA ASP A 23 10.67 16.57 -4.65
C ASP A 23 11.27 17.22 -3.40
N LYS A 24 10.63 18.27 -2.87
CA LYS A 24 11.04 18.90 -1.60
C LYS A 24 11.00 17.90 -0.44
N ILE A 25 9.89 17.17 -0.30
CA ILE A 25 9.74 16.16 0.76
C ILE A 25 10.80 15.06 0.64
N ALA A 26 11.07 14.60 -0.59
CA ALA A 26 12.12 13.61 -0.82
C ALA A 26 13.51 14.16 -0.45
N CYS A 27 13.83 15.40 -0.81
CA CYS A 27 15.06 16.08 -0.40
C CYS A 27 15.18 16.19 1.12
N ASP A 28 14.15 16.70 1.80
CA ASP A 28 14.12 16.89 3.25
C ASP A 28 14.34 15.56 3.99
N LEU A 29 13.70 14.48 3.53
CA LEU A 29 13.86 13.14 4.11
C LEU A 29 15.29 12.59 3.93
N LEU A 30 15.90 12.84 2.78
CA LEU A 30 17.29 12.45 2.52
C LEU A 30 18.29 13.26 3.35
N GLU A 31 18.02 14.56 3.57
CA GLU A 31 18.85 15.40 4.42
C GLU A 31 18.87 14.93 5.87
N GLN A 32 17.70 14.55 6.40
CA GLN A 32 17.54 13.99 7.75
C GLN A 32 18.17 12.58 7.90
N THR A 33 18.38 11.88 6.80
CA THR A 33 18.95 10.53 6.79
C THR A 33 20.49 10.56 6.93
N PRO A 34 21.10 9.72 7.79
CA PRO A 34 22.55 9.58 7.89
C PRO A 34 23.19 9.21 6.55
N THR A 35 24.32 9.86 6.19
CA THR A 35 24.99 9.70 4.89
C THR A 35 25.28 8.25 4.52
N LYS A 36 25.61 7.39 5.50
CA LYS A 36 25.89 5.96 5.28
C LYS A 36 24.66 5.17 4.82
N GLU A 37 23.45 5.61 5.13
CA GLU A 37 22.20 4.91 4.84
C GLU A 37 21.45 5.47 3.63
N ARG A 38 21.76 6.71 3.21
CA ARG A 38 21.10 7.39 2.08
C ARG A 38 20.99 6.53 0.83
N GLY A 39 22.09 5.88 0.42
CA GLY A 39 22.09 5.01 -0.76
C GLY A 39 21.13 3.82 -0.67
N LYS A 40 20.99 3.22 0.53
CA LYS A 40 20.06 2.12 0.78
C LYS A 40 18.61 2.61 0.70
N ILE A 41 18.33 3.78 1.29
CA ILE A 41 16.99 4.38 1.32
C ILE A 41 16.56 4.86 -0.07
N MET A 42 17.43 5.56 -0.82
CA MET A 42 17.17 5.95 -2.21
C MET A 42 16.83 4.73 -3.08
N ARG A 43 17.57 3.63 -2.90
CA ARG A 43 17.27 2.38 -3.61
C ARG A 43 15.91 1.82 -3.21
N ALA A 44 15.55 1.84 -1.92
CA ALA A 44 14.24 1.37 -1.46
C ALA A 44 13.08 2.23 -2.03
N MET A 45 13.24 3.55 -2.07
CA MET A 45 12.29 4.47 -2.70
C MET A 45 12.10 4.16 -4.19
N LEU A 46 13.20 3.99 -4.92
CA LEU A 46 13.14 3.66 -6.35
C LEU A 46 12.48 2.29 -6.60
N VAL A 47 12.85 1.27 -5.83
CA VAL A 47 12.32 -0.09 -6.00
C VAL A 47 10.84 -0.17 -5.61
N SER A 48 10.43 0.54 -4.56
CA SER A 48 9.00 0.60 -4.19
C SER A 48 8.16 1.31 -5.25
N GLY A 49 8.63 2.45 -5.79
CA GLY A 49 7.99 3.11 -6.93
C GLY A 49 7.89 2.18 -8.15
N ALA A 50 8.95 1.43 -8.45
CA ALA A 50 8.93 0.44 -9.53
C ALA A 50 7.92 -0.70 -9.28
N ALA A 51 7.83 -1.20 -8.05
CA ALA A 51 6.86 -2.23 -7.67
C ALA A 51 5.41 -1.73 -7.84
N LEU A 52 5.14 -0.47 -7.47
CA LEU A 52 3.85 0.17 -7.71
C LEU A 52 3.54 0.31 -9.20
N MET A 53 4.56 0.66 -10.01
CA MET A 53 4.41 0.79 -11.47
C MET A 53 4.06 -0.52 -12.18
N VAL A 54 4.50 -1.66 -11.62
CA VAL A 54 4.12 -3.00 -12.11
C VAL A 54 2.63 -3.27 -11.88
N GLN A 55 2.06 -2.77 -10.78
CA GLN A 55 0.62 -2.92 -10.50
C GLN A 55 -0.23 -1.99 -11.36
N ASP A 56 0.09 -0.69 -11.38
CA ASP A 56 -0.50 0.29 -12.29
C ASP A 56 0.51 1.42 -12.57
N LYS A 57 0.73 1.70 -13.86
CA LYS A 57 1.72 2.67 -14.32
C LYS A 57 1.47 4.09 -13.82
N ARG A 58 0.23 4.43 -13.46
CA ARG A 58 -0.18 5.76 -13.00
C ARG A 58 0.13 5.99 -11.51
N LEU A 59 0.23 4.93 -10.71
CA LEU A 59 0.37 5.06 -9.25
C LEU A 59 1.59 5.85 -8.82
N PRO A 60 2.83 5.57 -9.30
CA PRO A 60 4.00 6.30 -8.82
C PRO A 60 3.94 7.79 -9.17
N SER A 61 3.53 8.13 -10.40
CA SER A 61 3.40 9.52 -10.83
C SER A 61 2.32 10.25 -10.05
N LEU A 62 1.14 9.66 -9.88
CA LEU A 62 0.07 10.26 -9.08
C LEU A 62 0.49 10.44 -7.62
N LEU A 63 1.19 9.48 -7.03
CA LEU A 63 1.68 9.61 -5.66
C LEU A 63 2.73 10.72 -5.52
N ALA A 64 3.64 10.84 -6.49
CA ALA A 64 4.64 11.89 -6.52
C ALA A 64 4.01 13.29 -6.64
N ASP A 65 2.96 13.44 -7.44
CA ASP A 65 2.23 14.70 -7.61
C ASP A 65 1.27 15.00 -6.44
N PHE A 66 0.81 13.96 -5.72
CA PHE A 66 -0.18 14.07 -4.65
C PHE A 66 0.42 14.30 -3.26
N VAL A 67 1.69 13.92 -3.05
CA VAL A 67 2.30 14.01 -1.74
C VAL A 67 2.64 15.46 -1.38
N THR A 68 2.20 15.87 -0.20
CA THR A 68 2.42 17.18 0.42
C THR A 68 2.80 16.95 1.88
N GLU A 69 3.23 17.99 2.60
CA GLU A 69 3.59 17.88 4.03
C GLU A 69 2.40 17.46 4.92
N LYS A 70 1.17 17.60 4.43
CA LYS A 70 -0.06 17.27 5.16
C LYS A 70 -0.70 15.96 4.72
N THR A 71 -0.14 15.29 3.72
CA THR A 71 -0.74 14.08 3.15
C THR A 71 -0.78 12.97 4.19
N THR A 72 -1.99 12.48 4.47
CA THR A 72 -2.19 11.40 5.44
C THR A 72 -2.22 10.03 4.75
N ILE A 73 -2.12 8.96 5.54
CA ILE A 73 -2.29 7.60 5.01
C ILE A 73 -3.69 7.36 4.44
N SER A 74 -4.72 8.04 4.97
CA SER A 74 -6.10 7.98 4.48
C SER A 74 -6.21 8.57 3.07
N ASP A 75 -5.50 9.65 2.81
CA ASP A 75 -5.44 10.31 1.51
C ASP A 75 -4.76 9.41 0.47
N ILE A 76 -3.65 8.78 0.87
CA ILE A 76 -2.97 7.77 0.05
C ILE A 76 -3.92 6.60 -0.25
N LYS A 77 -4.60 6.05 0.76
CA LYS A 77 -5.59 4.98 0.56
C LYS A 77 -6.66 5.39 -0.45
N ARG A 78 -7.18 6.61 -0.37
CA ARG A 78 -8.20 7.12 -1.30
C ARG A 78 -7.67 7.20 -2.73
N LEU A 79 -6.43 7.67 -2.91
CA LEU A 79 -5.77 7.67 -4.23
C LEU A 79 -5.65 6.25 -4.77
N PHE A 80 -5.21 5.29 -3.95
CA PHE A 80 -5.12 3.88 -4.33
C PHE A 80 -6.49 3.30 -4.71
N CYS A 81 -7.56 3.55 -3.95
CA CYS A 81 -8.91 3.13 -4.29
C CYS A 81 -9.38 3.73 -5.63
N SER A 82 -8.97 4.96 -5.95
CA SER A 82 -9.33 5.62 -7.20
C SER A 82 -8.64 5.00 -8.42
N VAL A 83 -7.40 4.53 -8.26
CA VAL A 83 -6.61 3.95 -9.35
C VAL A 83 -6.84 2.45 -9.50
N LEU A 84 -7.05 1.75 -8.37
CA LEU A 84 -7.27 0.31 -8.28
C LEU A 84 -8.62 0.01 -7.56
N PRO A 85 -9.78 0.25 -8.20
CA PRO A 85 -11.08 0.09 -7.55
C PRO A 85 -11.35 -1.35 -7.07
N SER A 86 -10.82 -2.34 -7.79
CA SER A 86 -11.02 -3.76 -7.55
C SER A 86 -10.29 -4.28 -6.31
N PHE A 87 -9.22 -3.62 -5.87
CA PHE A 87 -8.33 -4.10 -4.80
C PHE A 87 -8.99 -4.13 -3.42
N PHE A 88 -10.04 -3.32 -3.21
CA PHE A 88 -10.75 -3.19 -1.94
C PHE A 88 -12.12 -3.87 -1.93
N ILE A 89 -12.58 -4.40 -3.07
CA ILE A 89 -13.83 -5.16 -3.14
C ILE A 89 -13.66 -6.52 -2.45
N ASP A 90 -12.45 -7.07 -2.45
CA ASP A 90 -12.16 -8.38 -1.87
C ASP A 90 -12.10 -8.36 -0.33
N GLU A 91 -11.68 -7.26 0.30
CA GLU A 91 -11.76 -7.12 1.76
C GLU A 91 -13.22 -7.07 2.26
N VAL A 92 -14.09 -6.34 1.57
CA VAL A 92 -15.52 -6.23 1.94
C VAL A 92 -16.24 -7.57 1.74
N LYS A 93 -15.90 -8.31 0.68
CA LYS A 93 -16.43 -9.67 0.47
C LYS A 93 -15.99 -10.62 1.58
N ASN A 94 -14.71 -10.60 1.97
CA ASN A 94 -14.19 -11.48 3.02
C ASN A 94 -14.80 -11.17 4.41
N ASN A 95 -14.97 -9.88 4.75
CA ASN A 95 -15.61 -9.49 6.00
C ASN A 95 -17.10 -9.89 6.06
N ASN A 96 -17.82 -9.78 4.93
CA ASN A 96 -19.21 -10.22 4.85
C ASN A 96 -19.36 -11.75 4.93
N VAL A 97 -18.39 -12.52 4.40
CA VAL A 97 -18.37 -13.99 4.52
C VAL A 97 -18.09 -14.43 5.95
N LEU A 98 -17.17 -13.78 6.65
CA LEU A 98 -16.86 -14.09 8.05
C LEU A 98 -18.07 -13.81 8.96
N ASN A 99 -18.72 -12.66 8.78
CA ASN A 99 -19.88 -12.27 9.58
C ASN A 99 -21.10 -13.19 9.35
N LYS A 100 -21.28 -13.68 8.10
CA LYS A 100 -22.30 -14.70 7.79
C LYS A 100 -22.01 -16.04 8.48
N LYS A 101 -20.76 -16.50 8.53
CA LYS A 101 -20.39 -17.75 9.22
C LYS A 101 -20.63 -17.65 10.71
N THR A 102 -20.22 -16.56 11.36
CA THR A 102 -20.44 -16.33 12.80
C THR A 102 -21.93 -16.26 13.13
N SER A 103 -22.73 -15.58 12.31
CA SER A 103 -24.19 -15.51 12.50
C SER A 103 -24.86 -16.89 12.34
N GLN A 104 -24.40 -17.72 11.40
CA GLN A 104 -24.93 -19.07 11.19
C GLN A 104 -24.56 -20.03 12.34
N GLU A 105 -23.36 -19.94 12.90
CA GLU A 105 -22.97 -20.75 14.07
C GLU A 105 -23.75 -20.36 15.33
N ILE A 106 -23.90 -19.05 15.60
CA ILE A 106 -24.68 -18.55 16.73
C ILE A 106 -26.15 -19.01 16.63
N ASN A 107 -26.74 -18.97 15.43
CA ASN A 107 -28.12 -19.43 15.22
C ASN A 107 -28.24 -20.95 15.41
N LYS A 108 -27.27 -21.75 14.96
CA LYS A 108 -27.25 -23.20 15.23
C LYS A 108 -27.13 -23.52 16.71
N THR A 109 -26.34 -22.76 17.47
CA THR A 109 -26.23 -22.95 18.92
C THR A 109 -27.54 -22.65 19.64
N ARG A 110 -28.26 -21.61 19.22
CA ARG A 110 -29.60 -21.26 19.75
C ARG A 110 -30.67 -22.29 19.38
N GLU A 111 -30.70 -22.72 18.13
CA GLU A 111 -31.61 -23.78 17.68
C GLU A 111 -31.36 -25.12 18.40
N ASN A 112 -30.12 -25.40 18.78
CA ASN A 112 -29.78 -26.61 19.53
C ASN A 112 -30.11 -26.49 21.03
N SER A 113 -30.01 -25.30 21.64
CA SER A 113 -30.43 -25.10 23.02
C SER A 113 -31.94 -25.25 23.18
N ASP A 114 -32.71 -24.70 22.24
CA ASP A 114 -34.18 -24.75 22.26
C ASP A 114 -34.72 -26.19 22.08
N LYS A 115 -33.92 -27.07 21.45
CA LYS A 115 -34.24 -28.50 21.32
C LYS A 115 -33.85 -29.32 22.57
N LEU A 116 -32.90 -28.85 23.37
CA LEU A 116 -32.42 -29.55 24.56
C LEU A 116 -33.27 -29.25 25.80
N PHE A 117 -33.88 -28.06 25.85
CA PHE A 117 -34.77 -27.61 26.89
C PHE A 117 -36.06 -27.09 26.25
N PRO A 118 -36.95 -27.98 25.77
CA PRO A 118 -38.27 -27.54 25.32
C PRO A 118 -39.02 -26.97 26.54
N ASP A 119 -39.60 -25.79 26.39
CA ASP A 119 -40.56 -25.29 27.38
C ASP A 119 -41.78 -26.23 27.38
N ASP A 120 -42.04 -26.86 28.54
CA ASP A 120 -43.16 -27.80 28.77
C ASP A 120 -44.54 -27.20 28.42
#